data_AF-A0A938MTH3-F1
#
_entry.id   AF-A0A938MTH3-F1
#
_cell.length_a   1.000
_cell.length_b   1.000
_cell.length_c   1.000
_cell.angle_alpha   90.00
_cell.angle_beta   90.00
_cell.angle_gamma   90.00
#
_symmetry.space_group_name_H-M   'P 1'
#
loop_
_entity.id
_entity.type
_entity.pdbx_description
1 polymer ?
#
loop_
_entity_poly.entity_id
_entity_poly.type
_entity_poly.pdbx_seq_one_letter_code
_entity_poly.pdbx_strand_id
1 'polypeptide(L)'
;GVLIGYSGLGDPLKAGMEIQIIDEERLKSRALPAKRRTGAIYDAVGPATPAPLRPLQEWNTLRVRCEGDAVEVAINGSKTVSVNLREHEKLRHVSHSGRIGFLNWQGEAQGVAFRKIRLRKLGQPSASPPQTPPSQRTPSEPQPDPTAGTQNRRRADEANKRGNAWAEQDEFDKAIADCRLGLQNQPDNVLMRQLLAGLTTPAGPAGPGESAVSRSCPIRGRLPHQETGSHRQKAPAESD
;
A
#
# COMPACT_ATOMS: atom_id res chain seq x y z
N GLY A 1 -6.39 -8.24 -5.70
CA GLY A 1 -5.48 -9.24 -5.12
C GLY A 1 -4.48 -8.62 -4.16
N VAL A 2 -3.30 -9.21 -4.02
CA VAL A 2 -2.20 -8.71 -3.18
C VAL A 2 -1.03 -8.30 -4.06
N LEU A 3 -0.65 -7.04 -4.00
CA LEU A 3 0.45 -6.46 -4.76
C LEU A 3 1.77 -6.59 -3.99
N ILE A 4 2.85 -6.96 -4.67
CA ILE A 4 4.20 -7.08 -4.10
C ILE A 4 5.22 -6.42 -5.02
N GLY A 5 6.20 -5.74 -4.45
CA GLY A 5 7.33 -5.18 -5.19
C GLY A 5 7.02 -3.86 -5.91
N TYR A 6 5.91 -3.21 -5.59
CA TYR A 6 5.53 -1.95 -6.24
C TYR A 6 6.35 -0.77 -5.69
N SER A 7 7.04 -0.07 -6.58
CA SER A 7 7.90 1.08 -6.24
C SER A 7 7.12 2.31 -5.73
N GLY A 8 5.82 2.38 -6.01
CA GLY A 8 5.01 3.57 -5.74
C GLY A 8 4.93 4.56 -6.91
N LEU A 9 5.56 4.24 -8.04
CA LEU A 9 5.55 5.02 -9.27
C LEU A 9 5.00 4.20 -10.43
N GLY A 10 4.19 4.81 -11.29
CA GLY A 10 3.61 4.18 -12.47
C GLY A 10 2.37 3.33 -12.17
N ASP A 11 2.01 2.46 -13.12
CA ASP A 11 0.88 1.53 -12.97
C ASP A 11 1.26 0.39 -12.01
N PRO A 12 0.54 0.20 -10.88
CA PRO A 12 0.83 -0.86 -9.92
C PRO A 12 0.89 -2.26 -10.53
N LEU A 13 0.08 -2.54 -11.55
CA LEU A 13 0.02 -3.86 -12.20
C LEU A 13 1.18 -4.09 -13.17
N LYS A 14 1.88 -3.04 -13.58
CA LYS A 14 3.05 -3.09 -14.46
C LYS A 14 4.37 -2.88 -13.72
N ALA A 15 4.33 -2.26 -12.55
CA ALA A 15 5.50 -1.92 -11.75
C ALA A 15 5.69 -2.85 -10.54
N GLY A 16 4.78 -3.80 -10.32
CA GLY A 16 4.88 -4.85 -9.30
C GLY A 16 4.26 -6.15 -9.80
N MET A 17 4.14 -7.13 -8.91
CA MET A 17 3.43 -8.38 -9.18
C MET A 17 2.16 -8.46 -8.34
N GLU A 18 1.03 -8.77 -8.98
CA GLU A 18 -0.23 -9.05 -8.27
C GLU A 18 -0.41 -10.56 -8.09
N ILE A 19 -0.64 -10.96 -6.85
CA ILE A 19 -1.18 -12.27 -6.52
C ILE A 19 -2.71 -12.19 -6.58
N GLN A 20 -3.28 -12.94 -7.50
CA GLN A 20 -4.70 -12.84 -7.83
C GLN A 20 -5.56 -13.44 -6.72
N ILE A 21 -6.63 -12.71 -6.38
CA ILE A 21 -7.74 -13.16 -5.54
C ILE A 21 -9.01 -12.78 -6.28
N ILE A 22 -9.82 -13.77 -6.65
CA ILE A 22 -11.05 -13.57 -7.41
C ILE A 22 -12.08 -14.63 -7.07
N ASP A 23 -13.35 -14.25 -7.13
CA ASP A 23 -14.47 -15.18 -7.07
C ASP A 23 -14.63 -15.89 -8.42
N GLU A 24 -14.03 -17.07 -8.54
CA GLU A 24 -14.09 -17.88 -9.75
C GLU A 24 -15.49 -18.46 -10.00
N GLU A 25 -16.29 -18.66 -8.96
CA GLU A 25 -17.64 -19.20 -9.08
C GLU A 25 -18.58 -18.18 -9.71
N ARG A 26 -18.51 -16.91 -9.27
CA ARG A 26 -19.25 -15.80 -9.89
C ARG A 26 -18.86 -15.58 -11.36
N LEU A 27 -17.62 -15.92 -11.71
CA LEU A 27 -17.08 -15.72 -13.07
C LEU A 27 -16.98 -17.02 -13.87
N LYS A 28 -17.63 -18.11 -13.43
CA LYS A 28 -17.54 -19.42 -14.08
C LYS A 28 -17.92 -19.39 -15.57
N SER A 29 -18.87 -18.54 -15.95
CA SER A 29 -19.29 -18.36 -17.35
C SER A 29 -18.22 -17.72 -18.25
N ARG A 30 -17.19 -17.09 -17.68
CA ARG A 30 -16.14 -16.38 -18.42
C ARG A 30 -14.93 -17.24 -18.79
N ALA A 31 -14.94 -18.54 -18.44
CA ALA A 31 -13.85 -19.48 -18.73
C ALA A 31 -12.45 -18.90 -18.41
N LEU A 32 -12.26 -18.42 -17.17
CA LEU A 32 -11.04 -17.69 -16.80
C LEU A 32 -9.77 -18.53 -17.07
N PRO A 33 -8.76 -17.97 -17.76
CA PRO A 33 -7.48 -18.65 -17.95
C PRO A 33 -6.76 -18.78 -16.60
N ALA A 34 -5.92 -19.81 -16.43
CA ALA A 34 -5.25 -20.12 -15.17
C ALA A 34 -4.50 -18.90 -14.58
N LYS A 35 -3.82 -18.11 -15.40
CA LYS A 35 -3.13 -16.87 -15.01
C LYS A 35 -4.02 -15.72 -14.50
N ARG A 36 -5.35 -15.90 -14.49
CA ARG A 36 -6.33 -14.94 -13.94
C ARG A 36 -7.17 -15.53 -12.81
N ARG A 37 -6.86 -16.75 -12.37
CA ARG A 37 -7.52 -17.46 -11.26
C ARG A 37 -6.83 -17.17 -9.93
N THR A 38 -7.48 -17.46 -8.81
CA THR A 38 -6.91 -17.23 -7.47
C THR A 38 -5.63 -18.03 -7.27
N GLY A 39 -4.62 -17.40 -6.68
CA GLY A 39 -3.30 -18.01 -6.48
C GLY A 39 -2.36 -17.92 -7.69
N ALA A 40 -2.80 -17.30 -8.79
CA ALA A 40 -1.92 -16.91 -9.90
C ALA A 40 -1.05 -15.70 -9.53
N ILE A 41 0.07 -15.55 -10.23
CA ILE A 41 0.64 -14.22 -10.48
C ILE A 41 -0.08 -13.67 -11.71
N TYR A 42 -0.89 -12.62 -11.52
CA TYR A 42 -1.86 -12.15 -12.49
C TYR A 42 -1.23 -11.86 -13.86
N ASP A 43 -1.85 -12.41 -14.91
CA ASP A 43 -1.43 -12.34 -16.32
C ASP A 43 -0.01 -12.87 -16.66
N ALA A 44 0.71 -13.40 -15.67
CA ALA A 44 2.04 -13.97 -15.83
C ALA A 44 2.02 -15.50 -15.65
N VAL A 45 1.78 -15.98 -14.43
CA VAL A 45 1.92 -17.41 -14.07
C VAL A 45 0.64 -17.91 -13.44
N GLY A 46 -0.01 -18.89 -14.08
CA GLY A 46 -1.18 -19.56 -13.54
C GLY A 46 -0.82 -20.63 -12.50
N PRO A 47 -1.75 -21.03 -11.63
CA PRO A 47 -1.58 -22.17 -10.76
C PRO A 47 -1.32 -23.45 -11.57
N ALA A 48 -0.33 -24.25 -11.19
CA ALA A 48 -0.07 -25.55 -11.83
C ALA A 48 -1.25 -26.52 -11.69
N THR A 49 -1.95 -26.43 -10.56
CA THR A 49 -3.24 -27.07 -10.28
C THR A 49 -4.19 -26.02 -9.71
N PRO A 50 -5.52 -26.18 -9.87
CA PRO A 50 -6.49 -25.27 -9.24
C PRO A 50 -6.19 -25.09 -7.74
N ALA A 51 -6.28 -23.85 -7.26
CA ALA A 51 -6.09 -23.56 -5.85
C ALA A 51 -7.18 -24.28 -5.02
N PRO A 52 -6.84 -24.90 -3.88
CA PRO A 52 -7.83 -25.59 -3.04
C PRO A 52 -8.60 -24.57 -2.21
N LEU A 53 -9.49 -23.82 -2.88
CA LEU A 53 -10.31 -22.80 -2.25
C LEU A 53 -11.38 -23.43 -1.36
N ARG A 54 -11.61 -22.80 -0.20
CA ARG A 54 -12.81 -23.04 0.58
C ARG A 54 -14.02 -22.38 -0.07
N PRO A 55 -15.25 -22.81 0.26
CA PRO A 55 -16.48 -22.16 -0.20
C PRO A 55 -16.48 -20.64 0.03
N LEU A 56 -17.36 -19.95 -0.71
CA LEU A 56 -17.56 -18.51 -0.53
C LEU A 56 -17.88 -18.16 0.93
N GLN A 57 -17.39 -17.00 1.37
CA GLN A 57 -17.48 -16.49 2.75
C GLN A 57 -16.63 -17.25 3.79
N GLU A 58 -15.95 -18.34 3.42
CA GLU A 58 -14.97 -18.96 4.30
C GLU A 58 -13.59 -18.32 4.19
N TRP A 59 -12.85 -18.38 5.30
CA TRP A 59 -11.51 -17.82 5.37
C TRP A 59 -10.49 -18.71 4.67
N ASN A 60 -9.87 -18.19 3.62
CA ASN A 60 -8.72 -18.78 2.96
C ASN A 60 -7.40 -18.20 3.51
N THR A 61 -6.30 -18.95 3.40
CA THR A 61 -4.95 -18.50 3.76
C THR A 61 -4.14 -18.31 2.49
N LEU A 62 -3.58 -17.12 2.30
CA LEU A 62 -2.60 -16.82 1.26
C LEU A 62 -1.22 -16.65 1.90
N ARG A 63 -0.22 -17.35 1.38
CA ARG A 63 1.20 -17.16 1.73
C ARG A 63 1.98 -16.85 0.47
N VAL A 64 2.78 -15.78 0.53
CA VAL A 64 3.76 -15.46 -0.51
C VAL A 64 5.13 -15.47 0.12
N ARG A 65 6.05 -16.25 -0.43
CA ARG A 65 7.46 -16.29 -0.04
C ARG A 65 8.27 -15.68 -1.17
N CYS A 66 8.98 -14.59 -0.88
CA CYS A 66 9.93 -13.97 -1.81
C CYS A 66 11.34 -14.11 -1.21
N GLU A 67 12.19 -14.90 -1.86
CA GLU A 67 13.57 -15.17 -1.45
C GLU A 67 14.51 -14.85 -2.61
N GLY A 68 14.99 -13.60 -2.66
CA GLY A 68 15.67 -13.07 -3.83
C GLY A 68 14.73 -13.14 -5.04
N ASP A 69 15.18 -13.79 -6.10
CA ASP A 69 14.41 -14.00 -7.33
C ASP A 69 13.38 -15.13 -7.24
N ALA A 70 13.46 -16.00 -6.23
CA ALA A 70 12.54 -17.11 -6.06
C ALA A 70 11.25 -16.64 -5.38
N VAL A 71 10.13 -16.77 -6.10
CA VAL A 71 8.79 -16.44 -5.60
C VAL A 71 7.92 -17.69 -5.58
N GLU A 72 7.36 -17.97 -4.41
CA GLU A 72 6.36 -19.02 -4.22
C GLU A 72 5.05 -18.43 -3.68
N VAL A 73 3.94 -18.92 -4.23
CA VAL A 73 2.58 -18.60 -3.79
C VAL A 73 1.92 -19.88 -3.32
N ALA A 74 1.28 -19.84 -2.15
CA ALA A 74 0.48 -20.94 -1.64
C ALA A 74 -0.89 -20.48 -1.15
N ILE A 75 -1.91 -21.26 -1.47
CA ILE A 75 -3.30 -21.09 -1.01
C ILE A 75 -3.66 -22.29 -0.14
N ASN A 76 -4.10 -22.03 1.10
CA ASN A 76 -4.47 -23.06 2.08
C ASN A 76 -3.40 -24.16 2.28
N GLY A 77 -2.13 -23.79 2.18
CA GLY A 77 -0.98 -24.70 2.34
C GLY A 77 -0.50 -25.38 1.06
N SER A 78 -1.30 -25.36 -0.01
CA SER A 78 -0.91 -25.92 -1.31
C SER A 78 -0.21 -24.88 -2.17
N LYS A 79 0.99 -25.22 -2.67
CA LYS A 79 1.75 -24.37 -3.59
C LYS A 79 1.05 -24.27 -4.94
N THR A 80 0.68 -23.05 -5.35
CA THR A 80 0.03 -22.78 -6.63
C THR A 80 1.05 -22.33 -7.67
N VAL A 81 2.00 -21.49 -7.29
CA VAL A 81 3.05 -20.94 -8.17
C VAL A 81 4.42 -21.08 -7.51
N SER A 82 5.41 -21.40 -8.35
CA SER A 82 6.84 -21.44 -8.03
C SER A 82 7.59 -20.90 -9.23
N VAL A 83 8.22 -19.73 -9.13
CA VAL A 83 8.84 -19.06 -10.27
C VAL A 83 10.13 -18.35 -9.86
N ASN A 84 11.09 -18.30 -10.78
CA ASN A 84 12.22 -17.38 -10.72
C ASN A 84 11.86 -16.10 -11.51
N LEU A 85 11.89 -14.94 -10.85
CA LEU A 85 11.54 -13.66 -11.48
C LEU A 85 12.41 -13.35 -12.69
N ARG A 86 13.71 -13.65 -12.67
CA ARG A 86 14.65 -13.30 -13.75
C ARG A 86 14.52 -14.19 -14.97
N GLU A 87 14.02 -15.41 -14.79
CA GLU A 87 13.77 -16.36 -15.88
C GLU A 87 12.40 -16.14 -16.54
N HIS A 88 11.48 -15.42 -15.89
CA HIS A 88 10.14 -15.20 -16.41
C HIS A 88 10.00 -13.86 -17.12
N GLU A 89 9.63 -13.89 -18.40
CA GLU A 89 9.61 -12.71 -19.29
C GLU A 89 8.83 -11.54 -18.69
N LYS A 90 7.61 -11.80 -18.21
CA LYS A 90 6.74 -10.76 -17.63
C LYS A 90 7.09 -10.33 -16.20
N LEU A 91 8.07 -10.94 -15.55
CA LEU A 91 8.36 -10.69 -14.13
C LEU A 91 9.80 -10.21 -13.87
N ARG A 92 10.69 -10.34 -14.86
CA ARG A 92 12.11 -9.94 -14.74
C ARG A 92 12.36 -8.46 -14.43
N HIS A 93 11.34 -7.62 -14.53
CA HIS A 93 11.42 -6.19 -14.21
C HIS A 93 10.98 -5.88 -12.77
N VAL A 94 10.35 -6.83 -12.07
CA VAL A 94 9.84 -6.63 -10.71
C VAL A 94 11.02 -6.43 -9.76
N SER A 95 10.92 -5.37 -8.93
CA SER A 95 11.94 -5.01 -7.96
C SER A 95 11.89 -5.89 -6.71
N HIS A 96 13.05 -6.17 -6.13
CA HIS A 96 13.16 -6.80 -4.81
C HIS A 96 12.78 -5.87 -3.65
N SER A 97 12.73 -4.56 -3.91
CA SER A 97 12.29 -3.55 -2.96
C SER A 97 10.96 -2.96 -3.42
N GLY A 98 10.02 -2.80 -2.50
CA GLY A 98 8.76 -2.14 -2.83
C GLY A 98 7.75 -2.28 -1.71
N ARG A 99 6.56 -1.76 -2.00
CA ARG A 99 5.41 -1.83 -1.11
C ARG A 99 4.67 -3.14 -1.30
N ILE A 100 3.99 -3.55 -0.25
CA ILE A 100 2.95 -4.57 -0.30
C ILE A 100 1.61 -3.84 -0.24
N GLY A 101 0.74 -4.14 -1.20
CA GLY A 101 -0.56 -3.48 -1.34
C GLY A 101 -1.70 -4.48 -1.38
N PHE A 102 -2.89 -4.02 -1.04
CA PHE A 102 -4.13 -4.77 -1.21
C PHE A 102 -4.93 -4.08 -2.32
N LEU A 103 -5.20 -4.82 -3.38
CA LEU A 103 -5.88 -4.31 -4.56
C LEU A 103 -7.34 -4.75 -4.53
N ASN A 104 -8.23 -3.77 -4.66
CA ASN A 104 -9.62 -3.97 -4.97
C ASN A 104 -9.86 -3.41 -6.38
N TRP A 105 -10.30 -4.25 -7.31
CA TRP A 105 -10.59 -3.83 -8.68
C TRP A 105 -11.81 -2.90 -8.68
N GLN A 106 -11.59 -1.59 -8.79
CA GLN A 106 -12.63 -0.56 -8.96
C GLN A 106 -13.79 -0.62 -7.94
N GLY A 107 -13.57 -1.16 -6.74
CA GLY A 107 -14.64 -1.35 -5.76
C GLY A 107 -15.59 -2.54 -6.06
N GLU A 108 -15.40 -3.25 -7.18
CA GLU A 108 -16.22 -4.38 -7.60
C GLU A 108 -16.01 -5.65 -6.79
N ALA A 109 -14.92 -5.75 -6.02
CA ALA A 109 -14.68 -6.91 -5.16
C ALA A 109 -15.69 -7.03 -4.00
N GLN A 110 -16.72 -6.15 -3.95
CA GLN A 110 -17.95 -6.22 -3.14
C GLN A 110 -17.87 -7.25 -2.00
N GLY A 111 -17.07 -6.97 -0.97
CA GLY A 111 -16.94 -7.85 0.19
C GLY A 111 -15.69 -8.72 0.33
N VAL A 112 -14.53 -8.33 -0.21
CA VAL A 112 -13.25 -8.95 0.21
C VAL A 112 -12.82 -8.42 1.58
N ALA A 113 -12.46 -9.33 2.49
CA ALA A 113 -11.92 -8.99 3.81
C ALA A 113 -10.59 -9.69 4.06
N PHE A 114 -9.68 -9.00 4.74
CA PHE A 114 -8.37 -9.54 5.13
C PHE A 114 -8.25 -9.56 6.65
N ARG A 115 -7.59 -10.59 7.20
CA ARG A 115 -7.27 -10.68 8.63
C ARG A 115 -5.94 -11.39 8.85
N LYS A 116 -5.34 -11.21 10.03
CA LYS A 116 -4.09 -11.88 10.44
C LYS A 116 -2.95 -11.67 9.43
N ILE A 117 -2.84 -10.47 8.86
CA ILE A 117 -1.75 -10.09 7.95
C ILE A 117 -0.45 -10.04 8.77
N ARG A 118 0.55 -10.80 8.34
CA ARG A 118 1.85 -10.92 9.00
C ARG A 118 2.95 -10.89 7.96
N LEU A 119 4.05 -10.21 8.28
CA LEU A 119 5.26 -10.19 7.48
C LEU A 119 6.40 -10.75 8.32
N ARG A 120 7.26 -11.55 7.68
CA ARG A 120 8.49 -12.04 8.28
C ARG A 120 9.64 -11.83 7.30
N LYS A 121 10.65 -11.08 7.72
CA LYS A 121 11.90 -10.96 6.97
C LYS A 121 12.62 -12.33 6.94
N LEU A 122 13.05 -12.76 5.77
CA LEU A 122 13.83 -13.99 5.61
C LEU A 122 15.30 -13.73 6.01
N GLY A 123 16.00 -14.77 6.51
CA GLY A 123 17.39 -14.66 6.96
C GLY A 123 17.59 -14.12 8.40
N GLN A 124 16.52 -13.87 9.15
CA GLN A 124 16.59 -13.65 10.60
C GLN A 124 16.30 -14.97 11.33
N PRO A 125 17.09 -15.34 12.37
CA PRO A 125 16.73 -16.46 13.22
C PRO A 125 15.33 -16.20 13.78
N SER A 126 14.45 -17.20 13.72
CA SER A 126 13.13 -17.09 14.33
C SER A 126 13.35 -16.76 15.80
N ALA A 127 12.89 -15.60 16.26
CA ALA A 127 12.74 -15.36 17.68
C ALA A 127 11.87 -16.51 18.21
N SER A 128 12.48 -17.45 18.94
CA SER A 128 11.74 -18.37 19.78
C SER A 128 10.78 -17.51 20.63
N PRO A 129 9.52 -17.93 20.83
CA PRO A 129 8.67 -17.24 21.79
C PRO A 129 9.44 -17.07 23.11
N PRO A 130 9.38 -15.90 23.76
CA PRO A 130 10.18 -15.64 24.96
C PRO A 130 9.94 -16.76 25.95
N GLN A 131 10.98 -17.53 26.25
CA GLN A 131 10.96 -18.47 27.35
C GLN A 131 10.83 -17.61 28.60
N THR A 132 9.71 -17.74 29.29
CA THR A 132 9.44 -17.04 30.56
C THR A 132 10.58 -17.33 31.54
N PRO A 133 11.38 -16.34 31.97
CA PRO A 133 12.30 -16.54 33.08
C PRO A 133 11.49 -16.72 34.37
N PRO A 134 11.97 -17.50 35.35
CA PRO A 134 11.25 -17.70 36.59
C PRO A 134 11.07 -16.36 37.31
N SER A 135 9.82 -16.09 37.71
CA SER A 135 9.33 -14.87 38.32
C SER A 135 10.26 -14.33 39.42
N GLN A 136 10.92 -13.21 39.15
CA GLN A 136 11.38 -12.31 40.19
C GLN A 136 10.48 -11.07 40.18
N ARG A 137 9.80 -10.84 41.31
CA ARG A 137 8.98 -9.66 41.56
C ARG A 137 9.90 -8.46 41.77
N THR A 138 9.74 -7.44 40.94
CA THR A 138 10.20 -6.07 41.22
C THR A 138 9.10 -5.06 40.88
N PRO A 139 9.06 -3.89 41.56
CA PRO A 139 7.86 -3.08 41.71
C PRO A 139 7.52 -2.26 40.48
N SER A 140 6.23 -2.00 40.31
CA SER A 140 5.60 -1.28 39.21
C SER A 140 6.14 0.14 39.01
N GLU A 141 6.68 0.42 37.84
CA GLU A 141 6.97 1.77 37.35
C GLU A 141 5.64 2.48 36.94
N PRO A 142 5.46 3.79 37.21
CA PRO A 142 4.19 4.46 36.93
C PRO A 142 3.95 4.59 35.42
N GLN A 143 2.78 4.16 34.94
CA GLN A 143 2.39 4.28 33.54
C GLN A 143 2.06 5.74 33.17
N PRO A 144 2.51 6.24 32.01
CA PRO A 144 2.18 7.58 31.55
C PRO A 144 0.72 7.67 31.09
N ASP A 145 0.15 8.85 31.29
CA ASP A 145 -1.26 9.20 31.08
C ASP A 145 -1.75 8.89 29.64
N PRO A 146 -2.83 8.08 29.47
CA PRO A 146 -3.35 7.65 28.16
C PRO A 146 -3.92 8.79 27.29
N THR A 147 -4.09 9.98 27.86
CA THR A 147 -4.67 11.13 27.15
C THR A 147 -3.64 11.83 26.25
N ALA A 148 -2.34 11.72 26.57
CA ALA A 148 -1.25 12.38 25.85
C ALA A 148 -1.05 11.82 24.42
N GLY A 149 -1.22 10.51 24.23
CA GLY A 149 -1.04 9.86 22.92
C GLY A 149 -2.06 10.29 21.86
N THR A 150 -3.30 10.55 22.28
CA THR A 150 -4.37 11.00 21.37
C THR A 150 -4.19 12.48 20.98
N GLN A 151 -3.73 13.31 21.92
CA GLN A 151 -3.44 14.73 21.65
C GLN A 151 -2.21 14.90 20.75
N ASN A 152 -1.15 14.13 20.97
CA ASN A 152 0.05 14.15 20.12
C ASN A 152 -0.25 13.70 18.69
N ARG A 153 -1.16 12.73 18.51
CA ARG A 153 -1.62 12.33 17.17
C ARG A 153 -2.40 13.42 16.46
N ARG A 154 -3.35 14.07 17.13
CA ARG A 154 -4.10 15.18 16.53
C ARG A 154 -3.20 16.36 16.17
N ARG A 155 -2.26 16.72 17.02
CA ARG A 155 -1.27 17.77 16.76
C ARG A 155 -0.38 17.46 15.55
N ALA A 156 0.02 16.20 15.37
CA ALA A 156 0.76 15.77 14.20
C ALA A 156 -0.09 15.81 12.91
N ASP A 157 -1.36 15.40 12.97
CA ASP A 157 -2.28 15.45 11.83
C ASP A 157 -2.60 16.89 11.40
N GLU A 158 -2.77 17.80 12.35
CA GLU A 158 -2.97 19.24 12.10
C GLU A 158 -1.72 19.88 11.49
N ALA A 159 -0.53 19.58 12.02
CA ALA A 159 0.73 20.02 11.44
C ALA A 159 0.93 19.46 10.02
N ASN A 160 0.43 18.25 9.71
CA ASN A 160 0.50 17.66 8.37
C ASN A 160 -0.37 18.43 7.38
N LYS A 161 -1.59 18.79 7.79
CA LYS A 161 -2.50 19.59 6.95
C LYS A 161 -1.93 20.97 6.67
N ARG A 162 -1.38 21.65 7.69
CA ARG A 162 -0.77 22.98 7.51
C ARG A 162 0.52 22.94 6.70
N GLY A 163 1.39 21.95 6.95
CA GLY A 163 2.63 21.76 6.18
C GLY A 163 2.37 21.55 4.69
N ASN A 164 1.34 20.78 4.34
CA ASN A 164 0.90 20.64 2.94
C ASN A 164 0.32 21.95 2.38
N ALA A 165 -0.51 22.67 3.14
CA ALA A 165 -1.08 23.94 2.69
C ALA A 165 -0.03 25.04 2.46
N TRP A 166 1.04 25.07 3.25
CA TRP A 166 2.18 25.97 3.01
C TRP A 166 2.98 25.56 1.76
N ALA A 167 3.15 24.25 1.53
CA ALA A 167 3.80 23.75 0.33
C ALA A 167 3.00 24.07 -0.96
N GLU A 168 1.67 24.11 -0.88
CA GLU A 168 0.80 24.55 -1.98
C GLU A 168 0.90 26.05 -2.27
N GLN A 169 1.30 26.86 -1.27
CA GLN A 169 1.50 28.30 -1.38
C GLN A 169 2.97 28.68 -1.69
N ASP A 170 3.82 27.71 -2.02
CA ASP A 170 5.26 27.88 -2.25
C ASP A 170 6.02 28.50 -1.03
N GLU A 171 5.43 28.40 0.17
CA GLU A 171 5.96 28.88 1.44
C GLU A 171 6.77 27.77 2.13
N PHE A 172 7.88 27.38 1.49
CA PHE A 172 8.63 26.17 1.84
C PHE A 172 9.26 26.18 3.23
N ASP A 173 9.69 27.34 3.75
CA ASP A 173 10.27 27.44 5.09
C ASP A 173 9.22 27.16 6.17
N LYS A 174 7.97 27.62 5.96
CA LYS A 174 6.83 27.33 6.84
C LYS A 174 6.43 25.85 6.76
N ALA A 175 6.45 25.28 5.55
CA ALA A 175 6.16 23.87 5.33
C ALA A 175 7.20 22.95 6.03
N ILE A 176 8.49 23.29 5.96
CA ILE A 176 9.57 22.57 6.65
C ILE A 176 9.42 22.64 8.17
N ALA A 177 9.07 23.82 8.70
CA ALA A 177 8.87 24.02 10.14
C ALA A 177 7.72 23.16 10.67
N ASP A 178 6.58 23.12 9.97
CA ASP A 178 5.43 22.29 10.37
C ASP A 178 5.72 20.78 10.24
N CYS A 179 6.50 20.36 9.23
CA CYS A 179 6.95 18.97 9.13
C CYS A 179 7.83 18.54 10.31
N ARG A 180 8.76 19.42 10.73
CA ARG A 180 9.61 19.14 11.90
C ARG A 180 8.79 19.08 13.19
N LEU A 181 7.80 19.97 13.33
CA LEU A 181 6.91 19.99 14.49
C LEU A 181 6.04 18.72 14.57
N GLY A 182 5.46 18.25 13.47
CA GLY A 182 4.67 17.02 13.52
C GLY A 182 5.52 15.78 13.71
N LEU A 183 6.78 15.76 13.24
CA LEU A 183 7.73 14.67 13.54
C LEU A 183 8.20 14.65 15.00
N GLN A 184 8.22 15.79 15.70
CA GLN A 184 8.45 15.79 17.16
C GLN A 184 7.29 15.14 17.92
N ASN A 185 6.06 15.31 17.43
CA ASN A 185 4.86 14.71 18.02
C ASN A 185 4.64 13.26 17.59
N GLN A 186 5.08 12.90 16.38
CA GLN A 186 5.06 11.55 15.81
C GLN A 186 6.32 11.29 14.99
N PRO A 187 7.39 10.80 15.62
CA PRO A 187 8.64 10.52 14.92
C PRO A 187 8.45 9.54 13.75
N ASP A 188 7.51 8.61 13.84
CA ASP A 188 7.27 7.60 12.81
C ASP A 188 6.31 8.05 11.69
N ASN A 189 5.92 9.33 11.66
CA ASN A 189 5.01 9.84 10.64
C ASN A 189 5.68 9.91 9.26
N VAL A 190 5.44 8.87 8.46
CA VAL A 190 6.07 8.68 7.14
C VAL A 190 5.73 9.79 6.16
N LEU A 191 4.50 10.35 6.21
CA LEU A 191 4.09 11.42 5.32
C LEU A 191 4.93 12.68 5.54
N MET A 192 5.16 13.04 6.81
CA MET A 192 5.99 14.19 7.13
C MET A 192 7.47 13.98 6.83
N ARG A 193 8.00 12.76 7.01
CA ARG A 193 9.37 12.45 6.60
C ARG A 193 9.55 12.59 5.08
N GLN A 194 8.56 12.15 4.30
CA GLN A 194 8.58 12.27 2.84
C GLN A 194 8.44 13.71 2.38
N LEU A 195 7.50 14.48 2.96
CA LEU A 195 7.34 15.90 2.65
C LEU A 195 8.61 16.69 3.02
N LEU A 196 9.16 16.49 4.21
CA LEU A 196 10.40 17.13 4.64
C LEU A 196 11.58 16.78 3.71
N ALA A 197 11.73 15.52 3.30
CA ALA A 197 12.76 15.11 2.37
C ALA A 197 12.61 15.79 1.00
N GLY A 198 11.38 15.86 0.48
CA GLY A 198 11.08 16.58 -0.78
C GLY A 198 11.39 18.08 -0.71
N LEU A 199 11.08 18.72 0.43
CA LEU A 199 11.31 20.15 0.64
C LEU A 199 12.78 20.53 0.91
N THR A 200 13.59 19.59 1.39
CA THR A 200 15.00 19.84 1.78
C THR A 200 16.02 19.29 0.79
N THR A 201 15.59 18.58 -0.25
CA THR A 201 16.49 18.12 -1.31
C THR A 201 16.93 19.32 -2.16
N PRO A 202 18.24 19.63 -2.25
CA PRO A 202 18.71 20.70 -3.13
C PRO A 202 18.51 20.29 -4.60
N ALA A 203 18.06 21.22 -5.44
CA ALA A 203 18.00 21.01 -6.88
C ALA A 203 19.41 20.68 -7.40
N GLY A 204 19.56 19.56 -8.11
CA GLY A 204 20.84 19.11 -8.66
C GLY A 204 21.43 20.12 -9.66
N PRO A 205 22.73 19.99 -10.01
CA PRO A 205 23.37 20.93 -10.90
C PRO A 205 22.73 20.89 -12.29
N ALA A 206 22.36 22.06 -12.80
CA ALA A 206 21.80 22.23 -14.13
C ALA A 206 22.83 21.81 -15.20
N GLY A 207 22.42 20.93 -16.12
CA GLY A 207 23.21 20.61 -17.30
C GLY A 207 23.35 21.82 -18.24
N PRO A 208 24.37 21.85 -19.11
CA PRO A 208 24.64 23.02 -19.94
C PRO A 208 23.52 23.18 -20.98
N GLY A 209 22.66 24.17 -20.76
CA GLY A 209 21.57 24.53 -21.68
C GLY A 209 20.19 24.67 -21.01
N GLU A 210 20.02 24.25 -19.76
CA GLU A 210 18.76 24.43 -19.04
C GLU A 210 18.91 25.50 -17.95
N SER A 211 18.12 26.58 -18.09
CA SER A 211 17.97 27.59 -17.05
C SER A 211 17.50 26.91 -15.75
N ALA A 212 18.13 27.28 -14.63
CA ALA A 212 17.89 26.75 -13.30
C ALA A 212 16.41 26.38 -13.05
N VAL A 213 16.15 25.07 -13.00
CA VAL A 213 14.82 24.54 -12.68
C VAL A 213 14.49 24.99 -11.26
N SER A 214 13.54 25.92 -11.17
CA SER A 214 12.92 26.37 -9.93
C SER A 214 12.52 25.16 -9.09
N ARG A 215 12.66 25.27 -7.76
CA ARG A 215 12.24 24.26 -6.77
C ARG A 215 10.75 24.00 -6.92
N SER A 216 10.38 23.13 -7.86
CA SER A 216 9.00 22.81 -8.16
C SER A 216 8.60 21.56 -7.39
N CYS A 217 7.62 21.75 -6.52
CA CYS A 217 7.00 20.69 -5.75
C CYS A 217 6.31 19.70 -6.73
N PRO A 218 6.48 18.37 -6.60
CA PRO A 218 5.89 17.40 -7.52
C PRO A 218 4.35 17.27 -7.41
N ILE A 219 3.70 18.10 -6.59
CA ILE A 219 2.26 18.09 -6.30
C ILE A 219 1.49 19.12 -7.17
N ARG A 220 1.87 19.32 -8.44
CA ARG A 220 1.06 20.12 -9.40
C ARG A 220 0.26 19.25 -10.39
N GLY A 221 -0.16 18.06 -9.95
CA GLY A 221 -1.19 17.27 -10.62
C GLY A 221 -2.58 17.65 -10.10
N ARG A 222 -3.24 18.58 -10.78
CA ARG A 222 -4.61 19.06 -10.51
C ARG A 222 -5.59 17.89 -10.27
N LEU A 223 -6.15 17.81 -9.05
CA LEU A 223 -7.31 16.97 -8.74
C LEU A 223 -8.51 17.43 -9.59
N PRO A 224 -9.28 16.54 -10.26
CA PRO A 224 -10.51 16.96 -10.92
C PRO A 224 -11.56 17.36 -9.87
N HIS A 225 -12.06 18.59 -10.01
CA HIS A 225 -13.20 19.10 -9.26
C HIS A 225 -14.42 18.18 -9.44
N GLN A 226 -15.03 17.76 -8.32
CA GLN A 226 -16.39 17.25 -8.34
C GLN A 226 -17.35 18.42 -8.61
N GLU A 227 -17.93 18.47 -9.81
CA GLU A 227 -19.14 19.25 -10.04
C GLU A 227 -20.32 18.57 -9.36
N THR A 228 -20.82 19.18 -8.29
CA THR A 228 -22.11 18.84 -7.69
C THR A 228 -23.24 19.33 -8.60
N GLY A 229 -23.65 18.50 -9.57
CA GLY A 229 -24.85 18.72 -10.36
C GLY A 229 -26.11 18.42 -9.55
N SER A 230 -26.69 19.45 -8.93
CA SER A 230 -28.03 19.41 -8.34
C SER A 230 -29.08 19.32 -9.44
N HIS A 231 -29.56 18.12 -9.77
CA HIS A 231 -30.80 17.96 -10.55
C HIS A 231 -32.02 18.02 -9.64
N ARG A 232 -32.62 19.22 -9.58
CA ARG A 232 -34.00 19.45 -9.15
C ARG A 232 -34.95 18.69 -10.09
N GLN A 233 -35.73 17.78 -9.54
CA GLN A 233 -36.97 17.29 -10.16
C GLN A 233 -37.93 18.47 -10.35
N LYS A 234 -38.41 18.70 -11.59
CA LYS A 234 -39.61 19.50 -11.86
C LYS A 234 -40.78 18.53 -12.12
N ALA A 235 -41.88 18.78 -11.42
CA ALA A 235 -43.17 18.12 -11.57
C ALA A 235 -43.78 18.33 -12.97
N PRO A 236 -44.70 17.46 -13.42
CA PRO A 236 -45.43 17.64 -14.67
C PRO A 236 -46.58 18.65 -14.47
N ALA A 237 -46.84 19.46 -15.49
CA ALA A 237 -48.04 20.27 -15.62
C ALA A 237 -48.92 19.68 -16.74
N GLU A 238 -50.19 19.44 -16.42
CA GLU A 238 -51.36 19.48 -17.30
C GLU A 238 -51.38 20.84 -18.08
N SER A 239 -52.06 21.07 -19.20
CA SER A 239 -53.19 20.45 -19.90
C SER A 239 -53.21 20.94 -21.36
N ASP A 240 -53.78 20.13 -22.26
CA ASP A 240 -54.90 20.44 -23.19
C ASP A 240 -54.95 19.45 -24.35
#